data_AF-L9X2T0-F1
#
_entry.id   AF-L9X2T0-F1
#
_cell.length_a   1.000
_cell.length_b   1.000
_cell.length_c   1.000
_cell.angle_alpha   90.00
_cell.angle_beta   90.00
_cell.angle_gamma   90.00
#
_symmetry.space_group_name_H-M   'P 1'
#
loop_
_entity.id
_entity.type
_entity.pdbx_description
1 polymer ?
#
loop_
_entity_poly.entity_id
_entity_poly.type
_entity_poly.pdbx_seq_one_letter_code
_entity_poly.pdbx_strand_id
1 'polypeptide(L)'
;MTIDLRRHIFGQSEGEMSVPVYFPLLALLPIISSLIITSWLFSENIGYILTGALLVSISAYGLLHPEIRLQFDAAFLLLIGGYWLGLLAHYYHNPHAEILLYIAATPVAVFATVFVLPTLIIGRRQIFAMGLTLIAVALTAVGLAMVWQETQTSHTLYDTVGGTVMGIDGIRTPSIFSNPNGYGFVMMVGTLTALYTYFARRGVVWFGVLLLCLGGLVLSEGDAALLGFTAGSVLVLSGSDRRFGFLGLVVAILGVYVAIRLGHVGDVMETTLLTRVDRWVASLERLALDPMFGIGFADTAEEIGEARGPHNSYIYPILNTGIIAGGLYLGSFVYALGQGIRKRWTLWNAYVVGLSVGIFCYMGFESLFLGGFSISSIMLGLCLGLLLYSPEADGPVTDIRSKFTIR
;
A
#
# COMPACT_ATOMS: atom_id res chain seq x y z
N MET A 1 15.26 39.03 -18.99
CA MET A 1 14.72 37.66 -18.83
C MET A 1 14.49 37.43 -17.35
N THR A 2 13.30 37.75 -16.85
CA THR A 2 12.95 37.56 -15.42
C THR A 2 12.65 36.09 -15.18
N ILE A 3 13.56 35.40 -14.49
CA ILE A 3 13.30 34.04 -14.01
C ILE A 3 12.10 34.13 -13.09
N ASP A 4 11.04 33.39 -13.41
CA ASP A 4 9.89 33.24 -12.51
C ASP A 4 10.32 32.37 -11.32
N LEU A 5 10.88 33.04 -10.32
CA LEU A 5 11.44 32.43 -9.12
C LEU A 5 10.39 31.55 -8.41
N ARG A 6 9.11 31.95 -8.45
CA ARG A 6 8.01 31.21 -7.85
C ARG A 6 7.83 29.86 -8.53
N ARG A 7 7.84 29.83 -9.87
CA ARG A 7 7.75 28.59 -10.65
C ARG A 7 8.93 27.67 -10.40
N HIS A 8 10.14 28.22 -10.19
CA HIS A 8 11.32 27.41 -9.89
C HIS A 8 11.27 26.81 -8.47
N ILE A 9 10.83 27.58 -7.48
CA ILE A 9 10.75 27.14 -6.08
C ILE A 9 9.62 26.12 -5.88
N PHE A 10 8.40 26.47 -6.28
CA PHE A 10 7.20 25.69 -5.98
C PHE A 10 6.77 24.74 -7.11
N GLY A 11 7.32 24.92 -8.31
CA GLY A 11 6.94 24.16 -9.49
C GLY A 11 5.74 24.75 -10.24
N GLN A 12 5.26 23.99 -11.23
CA GLN A 12 4.06 24.30 -11.99
C GLN A 12 2.83 23.77 -11.24
N SER A 13 1.78 24.61 -11.13
CA SER A 13 0.45 24.12 -10.80
C SER A 13 -0.22 23.76 -12.12
N GLU A 14 -0.48 22.47 -12.35
CA GLU A 14 -1.42 22.12 -13.42
C GLU A 14 -2.81 22.67 -13.03
N GLY A 15 -3.61 23.07 -14.02
CA GLY A 15 -4.97 23.56 -13.81
C GLY A 15 -5.90 22.44 -13.38
N GLU A 16 -5.78 21.96 -12.14
CA GLU A 16 -6.68 20.96 -11.55
C GLU A 16 -7.87 21.66 -10.88
N MET A 17 -8.94 21.92 -11.64
CA MET A 17 -10.16 22.56 -11.14
C MET A 17 -11.47 21.84 -11.51
N SER A 18 -11.44 20.53 -11.78
CA SER A 18 -12.68 19.83 -12.18
C SER A 18 -13.61 19.40 -11.03
N VAL A 19 -13.12 19.30 -9.79
CA VAL A 19 -13.89 18.82 -8.63
C VAL A 19 -13.65 19.67 -7.38
N PRO A 20 -14.42 19.54 -6.28
CA PRO A 20 -14.18 20.27 -5.04
C PRO A 20 -12.88 19.86 -4.31
N VAL A 21 -12.25 20.78 -3.57
CA VAL A 21 -10.97 20.55 -2.86
C VAL A 21 -11.10 19.53 -1.73
N TYR A 22 -12.29 19.40 -1.14
CA TYR A 22 -12.50 18.49 -0.02
C TYR A 22 -12.55 17.01 -0.44
N PHE A 23 -12.68 16.68 -1.73
CA PHE A 23 -12.70 15.28 -2.21
C PHE A 23 -11.39 14.54 -1.91
N PRO A 24 -10.20 15.04 -2.30
CA PRO A 24 -8.92 14.47 -1.86
C PRO A 24 -8.78 14.36 -0.35
N LEU A 25 -9.28 15.34 0.41
CA LEU A 25 -9.20 15.31 1.87
C LEU A 25 -10.02 14.15 2.44
N LEU A 26 -11.25 13.95 1.95
CA LEU A 26 -12.07 12.80 2.31
C LEU A 26 -11.36 11.48 2.00
N ALA A 27 -10.64 11.40 0.86
CA ALA A 27 -9.89 10.20 0.50
C ALA A 27 -8.66 9.93 1.38
N LEU A 28 -8.08 10.97 1.98
CA LEU A 28 -6.96 10.83 2.91
C LEU A 28 -7.41 10.40 4.32
N LEU A 29 -8.66 10.64 4.71
CA LEU A 29 -9.13 10.35 6.08
C LEU A 29 -8.98 8.86 6.49
N PRO A 30 -9.39 7.86 5.69
CA PRO A 30 -9.22 6.45 6.06
C PRO A 30 -7.75 6.04 6.11
N ILE A 31 -6.94 6.64 5.25
CA ILE A 31 -5.50 6.40 5.20
C ILE A 31 -4.88 6.88 6.52
N ILE A 32 -5.17 8.13 6.91
CA ILE A 32 -4.69 8.70 8.18
C ILE A 32 -5.20 7.90 9.38
N SER A 33 -6.50 7.55 9.41
CA SER A 33 -7.07 6.80 10.54
C SER A 33 -6.46 5.40 10.66
N SER A 34 -6.12 4.76 9.54
CA SER A 34 -5.51 3.43 9.57
C SER A 34 -4.09 3.40 10.13
N LEU A 35 -3.39 4.55 10.19
CA LEU A 35 -2.11 4.66 10.88
C LEU A 35 -2.25 4.42 12.39
N ILE A 36 -3.42 4.73 12.96
CA ILE A 36 -3.73 4.56 14.38
C ILE A 36 -3.73 3.08 14.77
N ILE A 37 -4.20 2.20 13.88
CA ILE A 37 -4.23 0.75 14.12
C ILE A 37 -2.83 0.21 14.39
N THR A 38 -1.85 0.73 13.65
CA THR A 38 -0.46 0.27 13.75
C THR A 38 0.37 1.11 14.72
N SER A 39 -0.23 2.06 15.43
CA SER A 39 0.49 2.97 16.33
C SER A 39 0.42 2.51 17.77
N TRP A 40 1.55 2.53 18.48
CA TRP A 40 1.59 2.23 19.92
C TRP A 40 0.97 3.35 20.79
N LEU A 41 0.69 4.53 20.20
CA LEU A 41 0.08 5.65 20.91
C LEU A 41 -1.39 5.42 21.27
N PHE A 42 -2.05 4.50 20.57
CA PHE A 42 -3.49 4.24 20.72
C PHE A 42 -3.72 2.73 20.79
N SER A 43 -4.85 2.31 21.37
CA SER A 43 -5.23 0.91 21.30
C SER A 43 -5.70 0.54 19.89
N GLU A 44 -5.35 -0.66 19.43
CA GLU A 44 -5.72 -1.16 18.10
C GLU A 44 -7.23 -1.10 17.87
N ASN A 45 -8.03 -1.42 18.91
CA ASN A 45 -9.49 -1.36 18.88
C ASN A 45 -10.03 0.03 18.49
N ILE A 46 -9.43 1.10 19.03
CA ILE A 46 -9.82 2.48 18.68
C ILE A 46 -9.50 2.74 17.20
N GLY A 47 -8.32 2.30 16.75
CA GLY A 47 -7.92 2.40 15.34
C GLY A 47 -8.89 1.67 14.40
N TYR A 48 -9.30 0.45 14.75
CA TYR A 48 -10.25 -0.35 13.96
C TYR A 48 -11.65 0.30 13.92
N ILE A 49 -12.16 0.76 15.06
CA ILE A 49 -13.47 1.43 15.13
C ILE A 49 -13.47 2.72 14.30
N LEU A 50 -12.46 3.57 14.47
CA LEU A 50 -12.37 4.84 13.75
C LEU A 50 -12.26 4.62 12.24
N THR A 51 -11.38 3.70 11.84
CA THR A 51 -11.16 3.41 10.41
C THR A 51 -12.38 2.76 9.78
N GLY A 52 -13.01 1.79 10.45
CA GLY A 52 -14.26 1.19 10.00
C GLY A 52 -15.39 2.22 9.84
N ALA A 53 -15.56 3.11 10.83
CA ALA A 53 -16.56 4.17 10.77
C ALA A 53 -16.33 5.14 9.59
N LEU A 54 -15.08 5.47 9.30
CA LEU A 54 -14.72 6.31 8.15
C LEU A 54 -14.94 5.60 6.82
N LEU A 55 -14.61 4.30 6.70
CA LEU A 55 -14.88 3.52 5.50
C LEU A 55 -16.39 3.41 5.22
N VAL A 56 -17.21 3.18 6.25
CA VAL A 56 -18.67 3.19 6.13
C VAL A 56 -19.17 4.58 5.72
N SER A 57 -18.67 5.64 6.36
CA SER A 57 -19.08 7.02 6.05
C SER A 57 -18.73 7.42 4.63
N ILE A 58 -17.56 7.04 4.13
CA ILE A 58 -17.15 7.28 2.75
C ILE A 58 -17.97 6.45 1.77
N SER A 59 -18.25 5.19 2.11
CA SER A 59 -19.13 4.34 1.31
C SER A 59 -20.51 4.98 1.16
N ALA A 60 -21.10 5.43 2.27
CA ALA A 60 -22.37 6.14 2.28
C ALA A 60 -22.29 7.45 1.50
N TYR A 61 -21.20 8.22 1.67
CA TYR A 61 -20.98 9.46 0.92
C TYR A 61 -20.95 9.22 -0.59
N GLY A 62 -20.18 8.25 -1.08
CA GLY A 62 -20.14 7.88 -2.50
C GLY A 62 -21.52 7.45 -3.02
N LEU A 63 -22.26 6.67 -2.24
CA LEU A 63 -23.61 6.20 -2.60
C LEU A 63 -24.66 7.31 -2.61
N LEU A 64 -24.59 8.27 -1.69
CA LEU A 64 -25.62 9.30 -1.51
C LEU A 64 -25.32 10.60 -2.27
N HIS A 65 -24.06 10.91 -2.56
CA HIS A 65 -23.71 12.16 -3.24
C HIS A 65 -24.14 12.14 -4.72
N PRO A 66 -24.99 13.07 -5.18
CA PRO A 66 -25.66 12.97 -6.48
C PRO A 66 -24.69 13.02 -7.67
N GLU A 67 -23.57 13.72 -7.53
CA GLU A 67 -22.60 13.94 -8.62
C GLU A 67 -21.54 12.83 -8.73
N ILE A 68 -21.43 11.95 -7.74
CA ILE A 68 -20.41 10.90 -7.75
C ILE A 68 -20.92 9.72 -8.55
N ARG A 69 -20.22 9.41 -9.65
CA ARG A 69 -20.42 8.21 -10.45
C ARG A 69 -19.52 7.09 -9.94
N LEU A 70 -20.08 5.93 -9.66
CA LEU A 70 -19.34 4.74 -9.25
C LEU A 70 -19.16 3.81 -10.45
N GLN A 71 -17.91 3.41 -10.69
CA GLN A 71 -17.55 2.49 -11.76
C GLN A 71 -17.22 1.12 -11.16
N PHE A 72 -17.92 0.10 -11.63
CA PHE A 72 -17.70 -1.29 -11.27
C PHE A 72 -17.12 -2.03 -12.46
N ASP A 73 -16.08 -2.81 -12.22
CA ASP A 73 -15.52 -3.75 -13.20
C ASP A 73 -16.08 -5.14 -12.91
N ALA A 74 -16.83 -5.71 -13.86
CA ALA A 74 -17.55 -6.96 -13.64
C ALA A 74 -16.62 -8.15 -13.40
N ALA A 75 -15.48 -8.19 -14.10
CA ALA A 75 -14.51 -9.27 -13.94
C ALA A 75 -13.82 -9.20 -12.58
N PHE A 76 -13.43 -8.00 -12.12
CA PHE A 76 -12.90 -7.82 -10.78
C PHE A 76 -13.92 -8.21 -9.71
N LEU A 77 -15.19 -7.78 -9.86
CA LEU A 77 -16.28 -8.15 -8.94
C LEU A 77 -16.52 -9.65 -8.89
N LEU A 78 -16.45 -10.35 -10.02
CA LEU A 78 -16.59 -11.81 -10.08
C LEU A 78 -15.43 -12.50 -9.34
N LEU A 79 -14.20 -12.04 -9.53
CA LEU A 79 -13.02 -12.60 -8.86
C LEU A 79 -13.08 -12.38 -7.34
N ILE A 80 -13.28 -11.13 -6.90
CA ILE A 80 -13.31 -10.82 -5.46
C ILE A 80 -14.59 -11.32 -4.78
N GLY A 81 -15.72 -11.31 -5.49
CA GLY A 81 -16.98 -11.88 -5.02
C GLY A 81 -16.89 -13.39 -4.87
N GLY A 82 -16.25 -14.08 -5.83
CA GLY A 82 -15.96 -15.51 -5.73
C GLY A 82 -15.04 -15.85 -4.55
N TYR A 83 -13.99 -15.05 -4.30
CA TYR A 83 -13.17 -15.17 -3.10
C TYR A 83 -14.00 -15.00 -1.81
N TRP A 84 -14.84 -13.96 -1.75
CA TRP A 84 -15.69 -13.69 -0.59
C TRP A 84 -16.72 -14.80 -0.33
N LEU A 85 -17.33 -15.36 -1.38
CA LEU A 85 -18.17 -16.55 -1.28
C LEU A 85 -17.37 -17.77 -0.78
N GLY A 86 -16.12 -17.90 -1.21
CA GLY A 86 -15.18 -18.91 -0.67
C GLY A 86 -14.95 -18.75 0.84
N LEU A 87 -14.77 -17.52 1.33
CA LEU A 87 -14.67 -17.25 2.77
C LEU A 87 -15.95 -17.65 3.52
N LEU A 88 -17.12 -17.35 2.97
CA LEU A 88 -18.41 -17.75 3.57
C LEU A 88 -18.57 -19.27 3.61
N ALA A 89 -18.25 -19.96 2.51
CA ALA A 89 -18.30 -21.41 2.43
C ALA A 89 -17.34 -22.04 3.46
N HIS A 90 -16.13 -21.48 3.59
CA HIS A 90 -15.18 -21.90 4.60
C HIS A 90 -15.71 -21.68 6.02
N TYR A 91 -16.22 -20.48 6.34
CA TYR A 91 -16.78 -20.18 7.66
C TYR A 91 -17.94 -21.10 8.04
N TYR A 92 -18.78 -21.47 7.07
CA TYR A 92 -19.85 -22.43 7.28
C TYR A 92 -19.33 -23.82 7.65
N HIS A 93 -18.19 -24.24 7.08
CA HIS A 93 -17.58 -25.52 7.38
C HIS A 93 -16.80 -25.51 8.70
N ASN A 94 -16.01 -24.46 8.93
CA ASN A 94 -15.13 -24.28 10.08
C ASN A 94 -15.32 -22.86 10.66
N PRO A 95 -16.24 -22.68 11.61
CA PRO A 95 -16.58 -21.37 12.14
C PRO A 95 -15.51 -20.86 13.11
N HIS A 96 -14.91 -19.71 12.79
CA HIS A 96 -14.00 -18.96 13.68
C HIS A 96 -14.51 -17.52 13.86
N ALA A 97 -14.39 -16.93 15.04
CA ALA A 97 -14.89 -15.57 15.27
C ALA A 97 -14.11 -14.52 14.45
N GLU A 98 -12.81 -14.72 14.27
CA GLU A 98 -11.91 -13.80 13.58
C GLU A 98 -12.21 -13.69 12.07
N ILE A 99 -12.47 -14.83 11.42
CA ILE A 99 -12.86 -14.85 10.00
C ILE A 99 -14.21 -14.15 9.79
N LEU A 100 -15.15 -14.22 10.74
CA LEU A 100 -16.45 -13.55 10.61
C LEU A 100 -16.31 -12.03 10.51
N LEU A 101 -15.43 -11.44 11.34
CA LEU A 101 -15.14 -10.01 11.30
C LEU A 101 -14.50 -9.62 9.96
N TYR A 102 -13.55 -10.43 9.48
CA TYR A 102 -12.90 -10.20 8.18
C TYR A 102 -13.90 -10.33 7.01
N ILE A 103 -14.78 -11.33 7.03
CA ILE A 103 -15.86 -11.53 6.05
C ILE A 103 -16.80 -10.32 6.01
N ALA A 104 -17.17 -9.78 7.18
CA ALA A 104 -18.06 -8.62 7.27
C ALA A 104 -17.36 -7.31 6.84
N ALA A 105 -16.07 -7.15 7.20
CA ALA A 105 -15.28 -5.98 6.89
C ALA A 105 -14.92 -5.88 5.39
N THR A 106 -14.63 -7.01 4.75
CA THR A 106 -14.10 -7.05 3.38
C THR A 106 -14.98 -6.33 2.35
N PRO A 107 -16.30 -6.55 2.26
CA PRO A 107 -17.16 -5.83 1.32
C PRO A 107 -17.14 -4.32 1.53
N VAL A 108 -17.14 -3.85 2.79
CA VAL A 108 -17.11 -2.42 3.12
C VAL A 108 -15.77 -1.81 2.73
N ALA A 109 -14.66 -2.45 3.10
CA ALA A 109 -13.32 -2.00 2.76
C ALA A 109 -13.09 -1.99 1.25
N VAL A 110 -13.45 -3.06 0.53
CA VAL A 110 -13.36 -3.12 -0.93
C VAL A 110 -14.24 -2.06 -1.58
N PHE A 111 -15.48 -1.90 -1.12
CA PHE A 111 -16.38 -0.90 -1.70
C PHE A 111 -15.85 0.52 -1.54
N ALA A 112 -15.44 0.89 -0.33
CA ALA A 112 -14.85 2.19 -0.05
C ALA A 112 -13.58 2.41 -0.88
N THR A 113 -12.61 1.49 -0.80
CA THR A 113 -11.26 1.71 -1.33
C THR A 113 -11.15 1.48 -2.84
N VAL A 114 -11.88 0.51 -3.40
CA VAL A 114 -11.79 0.16 -4.82
C VAL A 114 -12.76 0.98 -5.67
N PHE A 115 -13.97 1.29 -5.17
CA PHE A 115 -15.00 1.94 -6.00
C PHE A 115 -15.20 3.42 -5.65
N VAL A 116 -15.20 3.79 -4.37
CA VAL A 116 -15.47 5.18 -3.97
C VAL A 116 -14.22 6.04 -4.00
N LEU A 117 -13.15 5.68 -3.30
CA LEU A 117 -11.97 6.53 -3.18
C LEU A 117 -11.34 6.96 -4.53
N PRO A 118 -11.24 6.10 -5.56
CA PRO A 118 -10.70 6.52 -6.86
C PRO A 118 -11.46 7.69 -7.49
N THR A 119 -12.79 7.72 -7.35
CA THR A 119 -13.65 8.79 -7.88
C THR A 119 -13.35 10.14 -7.22
N LEU A 120 -13.05 10.12 -5.92
CA LEU A 120 -12.73 11.32 -5.15
C LEU A 120 -11.34 11.88 -5.49
N ILE A 121 -10.44 11.04 -6.00
CA ILE A 121 -9.04 11.41 -6.28
C ILE A 121 -8.88 11.93 -7.71
N ILE A 122 -9.59 11.36 -8.69
CA ILE A 122 -9.22 11.49 -10.09
C ILE A 122 -9.25 12.91 -10.65
N GLY A 123 -10.10 13.79 -10.09
CA GLY A 123 -10.21 15.19 -10.49
C GLY A 123 -9.18 16.12 -9.83
N ARG A 124 -8.47 15.67 -8.80
CA ARG A 124 -7.46 16.43 -8.01
C ARG A 124 -6.32 15.54 -7.54
N ARG A 125 -5.70 14.84 -8.51
CA ARG A 125 -4.68 13.81 -8.28
C ARG A 125 -3.46 14.38 -7.56
N GLN A 126 -3.02 15.58 -7.95
CA GLN A 126 -1.86 16.21 -7.31
C GLN A 126 -2.14 16.57 -5.85
N ILE A 127 -3.34 17.07 -5.53
CA ILE A 127 -3.68 17.44 -4.14
C ILE A 127 -3.67 16.19 -3.25
N PHE A 128 -4.23 15.09 -3.72
CA PHE A 128 -4.19 13.81 -3.01
C PHE A 128 -2.76 13.33 -2.79
N ALA A 129 -1.94 13.31 -3.86
CA ALA A 129 -0.54 12.89 -3.78
C ALA A 129 0.29 13.78 -2.84
N MET A 130 0.06 15.09 -2.86
CA MET A 130 0.69 16.02 -1.91
C MET A 130 0.29 15.68 -0.46
N GLY A 131 -0.98 15.38 -0.21
CA GLY A 131 -1.45 14.97 1.12
C GLY A 131 -0.74 13.71 1.63
N LEU A 132 -0.65 12.66 0.81
CA LEU A 132 0.11 11.44 1.14
C LEU A 132 1.60 11.74 1.39
N THR A 133 2.19 12.61 0.57
CA THR A 133 3.58 13.03 0.74
C THR A 133 3.78 13.77 2.07
N LEU A 134 2.87 14.66 2.44
CA LEU A 134 2.92 15.39 3.70
C LEU A 134 2.77 14.48 4.92
N ILE A 135 1.96 13.43 4.83
CA ILE A 135 1.87 12.39 5.88
C ILE A 135 3.24 11.74 6.07
N ALA A 136 3.91 11.33 4.99
CA ALA A 136 5.24 10.71 5.07
C ALA A 136 6.33 11.67 5.60
N VAL A 137 6.28 12.95 5.21
CA VAL A 137 7.15 14.00 5.75
C VAL A 137 6.94 14.16 7.25
N ALA A 138 5.69 14.24 7.70
CA ALA A 138 5.36 14.38 9.11
C ALA A 138 5.88 13.18 9.93
N LEU A 139 5.67 11.95 9.43
CA LEU A 139 6.17 10.74 10.08
C LEU A 139 7.70 10.66 10.09
N THR A 140 8.36 11.11 9.03
CA THR A 140 9.82 11.22 9.00
C THR A 140 10.33 12.22 10.02
N ALA A 141 9.70 13.40 10.10
CA ALA A 141 10.07 14.43 11.07
C ALA A 141 9.88 13.94 12.51
N VAL A 142 8.80 13.20 12.79
CA VAL A 142 8.58 12.55 14.09
C VAL A 142 9.68 11.53 14.37
N GLY A 143 10.01 10.64 13.42
CA GLY A 143 11.09 9.66 13.58
C GLY A 143 12.44 10.33 13.86
N LEU A 144 12.80 11.37 13.11
CA LEU A 144 14.02 12.16 13.33
C LEU A 144 14.04 12.82 14.72
N ALA A 145 12.92 13.41 15.16
CA ALA A 145 12.82 14.04 16.47
C ALA A 145 12.95 13.00 17.61
N MET A 146 12.39 11.80 17.43
CA MET A 146 12.52 10.72 18.40
C MET A 146 13.96 10.19 18.47
N VAL A 147 14.63 9.99 17.31
CA VAL A 147 16.06 9.61 17.26
C VAL A 147 16.88 10.66 18.00
N TRP A 148 16.66 11.94 17.67
CA TRP A 148 17.35 13.05 18.33
C TRP A 148 17.16 13.01 19.85
N GLN A 149 15.92 12.84 20.33
CA GLN A 149 15.65 12.77 21.77
C GLN A 149 16.31 11.56 22.44
N GLU A 150 16.27 10.39 21.80
CA GLU A 150 16.91 9.17 22.29
C GLU A 150 18.42 9.38 22.47
N THR A 151 19.10 10.09 21.55
CA THR A 151 20.53 10.42 21.72
C THR A 151 20.84 11.35 22.90
N GLN A 152 19.87 12.11 23.38
CA GLN A 152 20.04 13.04 24.51
C GLN A 152 19.74 12.39 25.86
N THR A 153 18.99 11.28 25.88
CA THR A 153 18.55 10.63 27.11
C THR A 153 19.23 9.28 27.29
N SER A 154 19.83 9.02 28.46
CA SER A 154 20.46 7.73 28.78
C SER A 154 19.48 6.56 28.96
N HIS A 155 18.19 6.77 28.72
CA HIS A 155 17.11 5.80 28.85
C HIS A 155 16.54 5.49 27.47
N THR A 156 16.26 4.21 27.22
CA THR A 156 15.41 3.76 26.11
C THR A 156 13.97 4.21 26.39
N LEU A 157 13.68 5.46 26.06
CA LEU A 157 12.41 6.14 26.38
C LEU A 157 11.24 5.68 25.50
N TYR A 158 11.54 5.09 24.35
CA TYR A 158 10.57 4.68 23.34
C TYR A 158 10.65 3.18 23.09
N ASP A 159 9.50 2.58 22.80
CA ASP A 159 9.48 1.25 22.19
C ASP A 159 10.15 1.35 20.81
N THR A 160 11.31 0.70 20.70
CA THR A 160 12.13 0.74 19.49
C THR A 160 11.56 -0.21 18.47
N VAL A 161 11.36 0.31 17.26
CA VAL A 161 10.59 -0.38 16.23
C VAL A 161 11.55 -1.07 15.24
N GLY A 162 12.75 -0.54 15.05
CA GLY A 162 13.77 -1.09 14.13
C GLY A 162 15.09 -1.51 14.79
N GLY A 163 16.00 -2.01 13.94
CA GLY A 163 17.38 -2.38 14.27
C GLY A 163 18.32 -1.17 14.32
N THR A 164 19.58 -1.39 13.94
CA THR A 164 20.64 -0.36 13.95
C THR A 164 20.61 0.49 12.68
N VAL A 165 20.20 1.76 12.78
CA VAL A 165 20.11 2.70 11.66
C VAL A 165 21.41 2.73 10.85
N MET A 166 21.34 2.30 9.59
CA MET A 166 22.50 2.24 8.66
C MET A 166 23.66 1.36 9.17
N GLY A 167 23.37 0.34 9.98
CA GLY A 167 24.38 -0.53 10.57
C GLY A 167 25.21 0.13 11.67
N ILE A 168 24.78 1.27 12.21
CA ILE A 168 25.43 1.93 13.33
C ILE A 168 24.85 1.38 14.63
N ASP A 169 25.65 0.57 15.34
CA ASP A 169 25.30 0.03 16.65
C ASP A 169 24.94 1.15 17.63
N GLY A 170 23.75 1.02 18.25
CA GLY A 170 23.26 1.94 19.29
C GLY A 170 22.31 3.04 18.81
N ILE A 171 22.13 3.25 17.50
CA ILE A 171 21.07 4.12 16.97
C ILE A 171 19.93 3.23 16.49
N ARG A 172 18.81 3.23 17.21
CA ARG A 172 17.63 2.46 16.82
C ARG A 172 16.66 3.34 16.03
N THR A 173 15.71 2.74 15.32
CA THR A 173 14.62 3.47 14.69
C THR A 173 13.43 3.57 15.66
N PRO A 174 13.29 4.66 16.41
CA PRO A 174 12.05 4.99 17.08
C PRO A 174 11.03 5.48 16.04
N SER A 175 9.80 5.02 16.18
CA SER A 175 8.69 5.44 15.33
C SER A 175 7.40 5.35 16.12
N ILE A 176 6.32 5.97 15.62
CA ILE A 176 4.99 5.85 16.25
C ILE A 176 4.36 4.47 16.04
N PHE A 177 4.96 3.64 15.18
CA PHE A 177 4.44 2.33 14.80
C PHE A 177 4.88 1.26 15.79
N SER A 178 4.06 0.24 16.02
CA SER A 178 4.46 -0.94 16.83
C SER A 178 5.34 -1.93 16.05
N ASN A 179 5.43 -1.78 14.72
CA ASN A 179 6.12 -2.71 13.84
C ASN A 179 6.92 -1.96 12.75
N PRO A 180 8.20 -2.31 12.51
CA PRO A 180 9.08 -1.62 11.55
C PRO A 180 8.58 -1.75 10.12
N ASN A 181 7.97 -2.89 9.81
CA ASN A 181 7.39 -3.17 8.50
C ASN A 181 6.24 -2.18 8.23
N GLY A 182 5.42 -1.88 9.24
CA GLY A 182 4.37 -0.85 9.13
C GLY A 182 4.92 0.53 8.76
N TYR A 183 5.99 0.96 9.43
CA TYR A 183 6.67 2.22 9.12
C TYR A 183 7.31 2.19 7.72
N GLY A 184 8.03 1.12 7.39
CA GLY A 184 8.66 0.93 6.08
C GLY A 184 7.65 0.95 4.94
N PHE A 185 6.50 0.30 5.09
CA PHE A 185 5.41 0.35 4.11
C PHE A 185 4.94 1.79 3.86
N VAL A 186 4.67 2.55 4.92
CA VAL A 186 4.21 3.94 4.80
C VAL A 186 5.27 4.81 4.14
N MET A 187 6.54 4.63 4.49
CA MET A 187 7.63 5.37 3.89
C MET A 187 7.87 4.98 2.43
N MET A 188 7.68 3.72 2.05
CA MET A 188 7.72 3.29 0.64
C MET A 188 6.63 4.00 -0.17
N VAL A 189 5.38 3.95 0.29
CA VAL A 189 4.24 4.62 -0.36
C VAL A 189 4.49 6.13 -0.43
N GLY A 190 4.89 6.74 0.68
CA GLY A 190 5.17 8.17 0.79
C GLY A 190 6.28 8.64 -0.14
N THR A 191 7.37 7.87 -0.24
CA THR A 191 8.52 8.21 -1.10
C THR A 191 8.20 8.05 -2.58
N LEU A 192 7.48 7.01 -2.98
CA LEU A 192 6.97 6.88 -4.36
C LEU A 192 6.02 8.03 -4.72
N THR A 193 5.20 8.46 -3.76
CA THR A 193 4.28 9.59 -3.96
C THR A 193 5.03 10.93 -4.04
N ALA A 194 6.07 11.12 -3.22
CA ALA A 194 6.95 12.28 -3.28
C ALA A 194 7.69 12.35 -4.62
N LEU A 195 8.13 11.20 -5.13
CA LEU A 195 8.77 11.08 -6.44
C LEU A 195 7.82 11.51 -7.56
N TYR A 196 6.59 10.99 -7.56
CA TYR A 196 5.55 11.43 -8.49
C TYR A 196 5.30 12.95 -8.39
N THR A 197 5.14 13.48 -7.17
CA THR A 197 4.87 14.90 -6.93
C THR A 197 6.01 15.79 -7.44
N TYR A 198 7.26 15.37 -7.23
CA TYR A 198 8.44 16.04 -7.77
C TYR A 198 8.41 16.10 -9.30
N PHE A 199 8.12 15.00 -10.00
CA PHE A 199 8.05 15.02 -11.47
C PHE A 199 6.86 15.80 -12.02
N ALA A 200 5.72 15.78 -11.32
CA ALA A 200 4.53 16.51 -11.71
C ALA A 200 4.73 18.03 -11.58
N ARG A 201 5.38 18.49 -10.50
CA ARG A 201 5.53 19.93 -10.20
C ARG A 201 6.87 20.52 -10.64
N ARG A 202 7.95 19.75 -10.56
CA ARG A 202 9.33 20.15 -10.91
C ARG A 202 9.87 21.36 -10.12
N GLY A 203 9.45 21.50 -8.86
CA GLY A 203 9.92 22.55 -7.95
C GLY A 203 11.05 22.06 -7.03
N VAL A 204 11.97 22.96 -6.65
CA VAL A 204 13.08 22.64 -5.72
C VAL A 204 12.57 22.20 -4.35
N VAL A 205 11.46 22.78 -3.87
CA VAL A 205 10.84 22.37 -2.60
C VAL A 205 10.44 20.89 -2.64
N TRP A 206 9.88 20.42 -3.76
CA TRP A 206 9.46 19.02 -3.91
C TRP A 206 10.63 18.06 -4.02
N PHE A 207 11.76 18.51 -4.52
CA PHE A 207 13.01 17.74 -4.46
C PHE A 207 13.49 17.57 -3.02
N GLY A 208 13.50 18.66 -2.23
CA GLY A 208 13.83 18.59 -0.80
C GLY A 208 12.89 17.68 -0.01
N VAL A 209 11.59 17.73 -0.31
CA VAL A 209 10.58 16.83 0.26
C VAL A 209 10.85 15.36 -0.11
N LEU A 210 11.20 15.08 -1.37
CA LEU A 210 11.59 13.73 -1.80
C LEU A 210 12.83 13.24 -1.03
N LEU A 211 13.85 14.06 -0.87
CA LEU A 211 15.05 13.70 -0.09
C LEU A 211 14.71 13.41 1.37
N LEU A 212 13.80 14.18 1.96
CA LEU A 212 13.34 13.93 3.33
C LEU A 212 12.60 12.59 3.43
N CYS A 213 11.65 12.30 2.52
CA CYS A 213 10.97 11.01 2.50
C CYS A 213 11.95 9.83 2.28
N LEU A 214 12.95 9.99 1.40
CA LEU A 214 14.03 9.01 1.24
C LEU A 214 14.79 8.78 2.54
N GLY A 215 15.06 9.84 3.31
CA GLY A 215 15.63 9.76 4.64
C GLY A 215 14.77 8.88 5.57
N GLY A 216 13.46 9.12 5.64
CA GLY A 216 12.55 8.28 6.43
C GLY A 216 12.46 6.84 5.95
N LEU A 217 12.53 6.59 4.64
CA LEU A 217 12.59 5.23 4.09
C LEU A 217 13.87 4.51 4.53
N VAL A 218 15.03 5.18 4.50
CA VAL A 218 16.29 4.59 5.00
C VAL A 218 16.22 4.34 6.50
N LEU A 219 15.64 5.27 7.28
CA LEU A 219 15.43 5.08 8.71
C LEU A 219 14.55 3.87 9.01
N SER A 220 13.63 3.49 8.12
CA SER A 220 12.72 2.37 8.37
C SER A 220 13.39 1.00 8.41
N GLU A 221 14.59 0.86 7.82
CA GLU A 221 15.32 -0.42 7.68
C GLU A 221 14.50 -1.57 7.07
N GLY A 222 13.42 -1.26 6.35
CA GLY A 222 12.55 -2.27 5.77
C GLY A 222 13.07 -2.75 4.41
N ASP A 223 13.72 -3.90 4.36
CA ASP A 223 14.21 -4.51 3.10
C ASP A 223 13.10 -4.66 2.05
N ALA A 224 11.92 -5.14 2.48
CA ALA A 224 10.75 -5.27 1.62
C ALA A 224 10.27 -3.91 1.08
N ALA A 225 10.36 -2.86 1.90
CA ALA A 225 9.99 -1.50 1.54
C ALA A 225 10.97 -0.88 0.55
N LEU A 226 12.28 -1.12 0.72
CA LEU A 226 13.32 -0.70 -0.20
C LEU A 226 13.21 -1.40 -1.56
N LEU A 227 12.93 -2.72 -1.56
CA LEU A 227 12.68 -3.48 -2.77
C LEU A 227 11.44 -2.95 -3.51
N GLY A 228 10.33 -2.76 -2.78
CA GLY A 228 9.10 -2.22 -3.35
C GLY A 228 9.26 -0.79 -3.87
N PHE A 229 9.98 0.08 -3.15
CA PHE A 229 10.33 1.42 -3.62
C PHE A 229 11.17 1.36 -4.90
N THR A 230 12.19 0.50 -4.94
CA THR A 230 13.07 0.35 -6.12
C THR A 230 12.26 -0.07 -7.34
N ALA A 231 11.47 -1.14 -7.24
CA ALA A 231 10.63 -1.63 -8.32
C ALA A 231 9.61 -0.58 -8.78
N GLY A 232 8.95 0.08 -7.83
CA GLY A 232 7.96 1.12 -8.13
C GLY A 232 8.58 2.35 -8.79
N SER A 233 9.74 2.80 -8.31
CA SER A 233 10.42 4.01 -8.79
C SER A 233 10.80 3.91 -10.27
N VAL A 234 11.26 2.74 -10.73
CA VAL A 234 11.56 2.46 -12.16
C VAL A 234 10.33 2.74 -13.02
N LEU A 235 9.15 2.29 -12.57
CA LEU A 235 7.90 2.49 -13.30
C LEU A 235 7.45 3.95 -13.23
N VAL A 236 7.51 4.61 -12.07
CA VAL A 236 7.19 6.06 -11.95
C VAL A 236 8.07 6.90 -12.89
N LEU A 237 9.38 6.64 -12.90
CA LEU A 237 10.35 7.32 -13.75
C LEU A 237 10.00 7.16 -15.23
N SER A 238 9.62 5.95 -15.65
CA SER A 238 9.23 5.65 -17.04
C SER A 238 8.01 6.45 -17.52
N GLY A 239 7.16 6.93 -16.62
CA GLY A 239 5.98 7.73 -16.93
C GLY A 239 6.27 9.16 -17.36
N SER A 240 7.44 9.69 -16.96
CA SER A 240 7.90 11.02 -17.38
C SER A 240 8.63 10.96 -18.73
N ASP A 241 9.55 10.00 -18.87
CA ASP A 241 10.24 9.63 -20.11
C ASP A 241 10.69 8.16 -19.98
N ARG A 242 10.47 7.36 -21.02
CA ARG A 242 10.89 5.95 -21.05
C ARG A 242 12.39 5.77 -20.80
N ARG A 243 13.20 6.75 -21.21
CA ARG A 243 14.66 6.77 -20.97
C ARG A 243 15.00 6.80 -19.48
N PHE A 244 14.23 7.53 -18.68
CA PHE A 244 14.42 7.54 -17.23
C PHE A 244 14.01 6.23 -16.58
N GLY A 245 13.00 5.53 -17.12
CA GLY A 245 12.68 4.17 -16.70
C GLY A 245 13.84 3.20 -16.97
N PHE A 246 14.44 3.26 -18.17
CA PHE A 246 15.61 2.45 -18.51
C PHE A 246 16.82 2.79 -17.62
N LEU A 247 17.10 4.07 -17.41
CA LEU A 247 18.17 4.50 -16.50
C LEU A 247 17.92 4.01 -15.07
N GLY A 248 16.69 4.13 -14.57
CA GLY A 248 16.28 3.61 -13.27
C GLY A 248 16.51 2.10 -13.15
N LEU A 249 16.19 1.34 -14.20
CA LEU A 249 16.45 -0.11 -14.24
C LEU A 249 17.95 -0.41 -14.20
N VAL A 250 18.77 0.31 -14.97
CA VAL A 250 20.24 0.15 -14.96
C VAL A 250 20.81 0.46 -13.58
N VAL A 251 20.35 1.55 -12.94
CA VAL A 251 20.75 1.92 -11.58
C VAL A 251 20.33 0.86 -10.56
N ALA A 252 19.10 0.33 -10.67
CA ALA A 252 18.62 -0.74 -9.79
C ALA A 252 19.47 -2.02 -9.92
N ILE A 253 19.76 -2.45 -11.15
CA ILE A 253 20.63 -3.60 -11.43
C ILE A 253 22.04 -3.37 -10.86
N LEU A 254 22.61 -2.18 -11.08
CA LEU A 254 23.92 -1.83 -10.54
C LEU A 254 23.92 -1.80 -9.01
N GLY A 255 22.86 -1.28 -8.39
CA GLY A 255 22.67 -1.28 -6.94
C GLY A 255 22.64 -2.69 -6.36
N VAL A 256 21.87 -3.60 -6.97
CA VAL A 256 21.84 -5.02 -6.59
C VAL A 256 23.23 -5.65 -6.77
N TYR A 257 23.91 -5.39 -7.89
CA TYR A 257 25.27 -5.89 -8.11
C TYR A 257 26.25 -5.42 -7.02
N VAL A 258 26.20 -4.14 -6.64
CA VAL A 258 27.03 -3.59 -5.55
C VAL A 258 26.67 -4.25 -4.21
N ALA A 259 25.38 -4.40 -3.89
CA ALA A 259 24.95 -5.05 -2.65
C ALA A 259 25.42 -6.52 -2.56
N ILE A 260 25.42 -7.25 -3.68
CA ILE A 260 26.01 -8.60 -3.76
C ILE A 260 27.50 -8.55 -3.48
N ARG A 261 28.23 -7.63 -4.12
CA ARG A 261 29.69 -7.51 -3.97
C ARG A 261 30.13 -7.10 -2.57
N LEU A 262 29.29 -6.38 -1.84
CA LEU A 262 29.52 -5.98 -0.45
C LEU A 262 29.12 -7.04 0.57
N GLY A 263 28.62 -8.21 0.15
CA GLY A 263 28.22 -9.30 1.05
C GLY A 263 26.81 -9.15 1.65
N HIS A 264 26.20 -7.97 1.52
CA HIS A 264 24.89 -7.66 2.10
C HIS A 264 23.78 -8.62 1.63
N VAL A 265 23.80 -9.04 0.36
CA VAL A 265 22.82 -10.03 -0.13
C VAL A 265 23.04 -11.40 0.51
N GLY A 266 24.28 -11.79 0.78
CA GLY A 266 24.58 -13.02 1.52
C GLY A 266 24.01 -12.97 2.94
N ASP A 267 24.25 -11.87 3.65
CA ASP A 267 23.72 -11.67 5.01
C ASP A 267 22.18 -11.71 5.04
N VAL A 268 21.52 -11.02 4.11
CA VAL A 268 20.05 -11.03 3.99
C VAL A 268 19.54 -12.43 3.63
N MET A 269 20.25 -13.16 2.75
CA MET A 269 19.88 -14.52 2.39
C MET A 269 19.92 -15.46 3.59
N GLU A 270 21.03 -15.44 4.34
CA GLU A 270 21.26 -16.36 5.47
C GLU A 270 20.38 -16.04 6.67
N THR A 271 20.24 -14.76 7.02
CA THR A 271 19.50 -14.35 8.23
C THR A 271 17.98 -14.31 8.02
N THR A 272 17.53 -13.95 6.83
CA THR A 272 16.14 -13.57 6.59
C THR A 272 15.47 -14.43 5.52
N LEU A 273 16.10 -14.61 4.36
CA LEU A 273 15.42 -15.27 3.23
C LEU A 273 15.28 -16.78 3.46
N LEU A 274 16.33 -17.47 3.89
CA LEU A 274 16.28 -18.94 4.10
C LEU A 274 15.23 -19.32 5.14
N THR A 275 15.21 -18.62 6.27
CA THR A 275 14.20 -18.85 7.33
C THR A 275 12.77 -18.58 6.85
N ARG A 276 12.56 -17.66 5.91
CA ARG A 276 11.25 -17.41 5.29
C ARG A 276 10.90 -18.47 4.25
N VAL A 277 11.87 -18.93 3.45
CA VAL A 277 11.67 -19.98 2.45
C VAL A 277 11.23 -21.28 3.13
N ASP A 278 11.82 -21.65 4.26
CA ASP A 278 11.40 -22.85 5.01
C ASP A 278 9.93 -22.76 5.43
N ARG A 279 9.50 -21.60 5.95
CA ARG A 279 8.08 -21.35 6.30
C ARG A 279 7.17 -21.40 5.08
N TRP A 280 7.63 -20.93 3.93
CA TRP A 280 6.86 -20.99 2.68
C TRP A 280 6.68 -22.43 2.22
N VAL A 281 7.74 -23.23 2.27
CA VAL A 281 7.67 -24.65 1.94
C VAL A 281 6.72 -25.38 2.89
N ALA A 282 6.87 -25.18 4.20
CA ALA A 282 5.98 -25.77 5.21
C ALA A 282 4.50 -25.38 4.99
N SER A 283 4.25 -24.12 4.61
CA SER A 283 2.91 -23.65 4.25
C SER A 283 2.34 -24.36 3.02
N LEU A 284 3.16 -24.59 1.98
CA LEU A 284 2.74 -25.30 0.79
C LEU A 284 2.52 -26.80 1.04
N GLU A 285 3.36 -27.42 1.88
CA GLU A 285 3.18 -28.80 2.33
C GLU A 285 1.88 -28.94 3.13
N ARG A 286 1.60 -28.00 4.03
CA ARG A 286 0.34 -27.97 4.80
C ARG A 286 -0.89 -27.79 3.90
N LEU A 287 -0.80 -26.91 2.90
CA LEU A 287 -1.84 -26.71 1.90
C LEU A 287 -2.10 -27.99 1.08
N ALA A 288 -1.06 -28.78 0.78
CA ALA A 288 -1.22 -30.00 0.01
C ALA A 288 -2.08 -31.06 0.72
N LEU A 289 -2.24 -30.97 2.04
CA LEU A 289 -3.11 -31.86 2.83
C LEU A 289 -4.60 -31.52 2.69
N ASP A 290 -4.95 -30.25 2.51
CA ASP A 290 -6.31 -29.79 2.20
C ASP A 290 -6.28 -28.67 1.16
N PRO A 291 -6.13 -29.01 -0.13
CA PRO A 291 -5.98 -28.00 -1.19
C PRO A 291 -7.28 -27.25 -1.50
N MET A 292 -8.44 -27.81 -1.10
CA MET A 292 -9.74 -27.28 -1.47
C MET A 292 -10.23 -26.21 -0.50
N PHE A 293 -10.07 -26.45 0.80
CA PHE A 293 -10.51 -25.51 1.84
C PHE A 293 -9.34 -24.83 2.56
N GLY A 294 -8.15 -25.42 2.52
CA GLY A 294 -7.01 -24.92 3.27
C GLY A 294 -7.15 -25.19 4.77
N ILE A 295 -6.51 -24.36 5.59
CA ILE A 295 -6.52 -24.48 7.06
C ILE A 295 -7.54 -23.54 7.72
N GLY A 296 -8.24 -22.73 6.94
CA GLY A 296 -9.03 -21.64 7.49
C GLY A 296 -8.20 -20.50 8.05
N PHE A 297 -8.77 -19.80 9.02
CA PHE A 297 -8.07 -18.79 9.81
C PHE A 297 -7.68 -19.37 11.17
N ALA A 298 -7.30 -20.66 11.19
CA ALA A 298 -6.57 -21.24 12.32
C ALA A 298 -5.22 -20.53 12.48
N ASP A 299 -4.57 -20.71 13.64
CA ASP A 299 -3.24 -20.19 13.86
C ASP A 299 -2.28 -20.79 12.82
N THR A 300 -1.94 -19.99 11.81
CA THR A 300 -1.12 -20.43 10.70
C THR A 300 0.28 -20.84 11.15
N ALA A 301 0.80 -20.24 12.22
CA ALA A 301 2.11 -20.59 12.75
C ALA A 301 2.07 -21.99 13.38
N GLU A 302 1.03 -22.28 14.17
CA GLU A 302 0.80 -23.59 14.77
C GLU A 302 0.62 -24.69 13.70
N GLU A 303 -0.19 -24.42 12.67
CA GLU A 303 -0.52 -25.37 11.60
C GLU A 303 0.68 -25.77 10.73
N ILE A 304 1.72 -24.93 10.66
CA ILE A 304 2.95 -25.22 9.90
C ILE A 304 4.13 -25.60 10.83
N GLY A 305 3.90 -25.72 12.14
CA GLY A 305 4.93 -26.10 13.11
C GLY A 305 6.01 -25.04 13.36
N GLU A 306 5.68 -23.76 13.16
CA GLU A 306 6.61 -22.63 13.20
C GLU A 306 6.23 -21.61 14.28
N ALA A 307 7.18 -20.77 14.70
CA ALA A 307 6.91 -19.70 15.66
C ALA A 307 6.14 -18.51 15.04
N ARG A 308 6.11 -18.42 13.71
CA ARG A 308 5.44 -17.36 12.95
C ARG A 308 4.88 -17.95 11.66
N GLY A 309 3.79 -17.37 11.16
CA GLY A 309 3.23 -17.75 9.86
C GLY A 309 4.14 -17.39 8.67
N PRO A 310 3.67 -17.60 7.42
CA PRO A 310 4.54 -17.55 6.24
C PRO A 310 5.19 -16.21 5.92
N HIS A 311 4.72 -15.07 6.47
CA HIS A 311 5.21 -13.73 6.08
C HIS A 311 5.22 -13.53 4.54
N ASN A 312 4.16 -13.99 3.87
CA ASN A 312 4.00 -13.88 2.43
C ASN A 312 2.51 -13.85 2.08
N SER A 313 2.06 -12.68 1.62
CA SER A 313 0.65 -12.41 1.31
C SER A 313 0.11 -13.18 0.12
N TYR A 314 0.98 -13.83 -0.67
CA TYR A 314 0.57 -14.68 -1.78
C TYR A 314 0.20 -16.09 -1.31
N ILE A 315 0.89 -16.59 -0.29
CA ILE A 315 0.66 -17.94 0.24
C ILE A 315 -0.56 -17.94 1.16
N TYR A 316 -0.68 -16.93 2.02
CA TYR A 316 -1.71 -16.85 3.04
C TYR A 316 -3.16 -17.05 2.55
N PRO A 317 -3.65 -16.36 1.49
CA PRO A 317 -5.01 -16.54 1.01
C PRO A 317 -5.27 -17.96 0.50
N ILE A 318 -4.28 -18.57 -0.15
CA ILE A 318 -4.37 -19.93 -0.67
C ILE A 318 -4.37 -20.92 0.50
N LEU A 319 -3.48 -20.73 1.47
CA LEU A 319 -3.40 -21.56 2.66
C LEU A 319 -4.68 -21.49 3.49
N ASN A 320 -5.29 -20.32 3.63
CA ASN A 320 -6.45 -20.13 4.50
C ASN A 320 -7.80 -20.47 3.84
N THR A 321 -7.88 -20.42 2.50
CA THR A 321 -9.17 -20.58 1.79
C THR A 321 -9.14 -21.62 0.68
N GLY A 322 -8.01 -22.31 0.53
CA GLY A 322 -7.77 -23.26 -0.55
C GLY A 322 -7.38 -22.60 -1.87
N ILE A 323 -6.99 -23.44 -2.83
CA ILE A 323 -6.44 -23.03 -4.13
C ILE A 323 -7.46 -22.27 -4.97
N ILE A 324 -8.74 -22.62 -4.89
CA ILE A 324 -9.79 -21.99 -5.71
C ILE A 324 -10.05 -20.57 -5.22
N ALA A 325 -10.44 -20.39 -3.95
CA ALA A 325 -10.77 -19.07 -3.43
C ALA A 325 -9.53 -18.17 -3.35
N GLY A 326 -8.40 -18.69 -2.86
CA GLY A 326 -7.13 -17.97 -2.85
C GLY A 326 -6.64 -17.61 -4.26
N GLY A 327 -6.84 -18.50 -5.23
CA GLY A 327 -6.55 -18.24 -6.64
C GLY A 327 -7.40 -17.13 -7.24
N LEU A 328 -8.69 -17.05 -6.92
CA LEU A 328 -9.57 -15.95 -7.33
C LEU A 328 -9.12 -14.61 -6.73
N TYR A 329 -8.72 -14.62 -5.46
CA TYR A 329 -8.16 -13.44 -4.78
C TYR A 329 -6.89 -12.93 -5.48
N LEU A 330 -5.92 -13.80 -5.75
CA LEU A 330 -4.71 -13.42 -6.48
C LEU A 330 -4.98 -13.04 -7.94
N GLY A 331 -5.91 -13.74 -8.57
CA GLY A 331 -6.39 -13.42 -9.92
C GLY A 331 -6.92 -11.99 -10.01
N SER A 332 -7.60 -11.50 -8.97
CA SER A 332 -8.10 -10.11 -8.93
C SER A 332 -6.97 -9.07 -8.99
N PHE A 333 -5.81 -9.37 -8.39
CA PHE A 333 -4.64 -8.48 -8.38
C PHE A 333 -3.96 -8.44 -9.73
N VAL A 334 -3.74 -9.63 -10.32
CA VAL A 334 -3.18 -9.76 -11.66
C VAL A 334 -4.09 -9.09 -12.69
N TYR A 335 -5.40 -9.28 -12.57
CA TYR A 335 -6.40 -8.64 -13.43
C TYR A 335 -6.33 -7.11 -13.34
N ALA A 336 -6.40 -6.55 -12.13
CA ALA A 336 -6.35 -5.10 -11.94
C ALA A 336 -5.05 -4.49 -12.46
N LEU A 337 -3.90 -5.11 -12.17
CA LEU A 337 -2.61 -4.66 -12.70
C LEU A 337 -2.57 -4.72 -14.23
N GLY A 338 -3.09 -5.79 -14.82
CA GLY A 338 -3.22 -5.93 -16.27
C GLY A 338 -4.06 -4.83 -16.91
N GLN A 339 -5.16 -4.41 -16.26
CA GLN A 339 -5.95 -3.27 -16.71
C GLN A 339 -5.19 -1.95 -16.61
N GLY A 340 -4.49 -1.71 -15.50
CA GLY A 340 -3.69 -0.49 -15.33
C GLY A 340 -2.55 -0.35 -16.35
N ILE A 341 -1.86 -1.45 -16.68
CA ILE A 341 -0.77 -1.45 -17.69
C ILE A 341 -1.30 -1.17 -19.10
N ARG A 342 -2.54 -1.58 -19.42
CA ARG A 342 -3.16 -1.35 -20.73
C ARG A 342 -3.65 0.10 -20.92
N LYS A 343 -3.78 0.89 -19.85
CA LYS A 343 -4.16 2.31 -19.94
C LYS A 343 -3.06 3.12 -20.61
N ARG A 344 -3.43 4.32 -21.10
CA ARG A 344 -2.46 5.27 -21.65
C ARG A 344 -1.37 5.57 -20.62
N TRP A 345 -0.11 5.31 -21.00
CA TRP A 345 1.04 5.54 -20.14
C TRP A 345 1.29 7.04 -19.96
N THR A 346 0.82 7.56 -18.83
CA THR A 346 1.02 8.93 -18.35
C THR A 346 1.78 8.90 -17.03
N LEU A 347 2.33 10.03 -16.59
CA LEU A 347 3.02 10.10 -15.29
C LEU A 347 2.14 9.59 -14.13
N TRP A 348 0.84 9.94 -14.13
CA TRP A 348 -0.11 9.43 -13.13
C TRP A 348 -0.30 7.92 -13.22
N ASN A 349 -0.55 7.38 -14.43
CA ASN A 349 -0.77 5.95 -14.58
C ASN A 349 0.49 5.14 -14.23
N ALA A 350 1.66 5.63 -14.63
CA ALA A 350 2.95 5.05 -14.27
C ALA A 350 3.22 5.11 -12.75
N TYR A 351 2.79 6.18 -12.08
CA TYR A 351 2.80 6.27 -10.62
C TYR A 351 1.89 5.22 -9.98
N VAL A 352 0.63 5.12 -10.40
CA VAL A 352 -0.33 4.13 -9.85
C VAL A 352 0.18 2.71 -10.06
N VAL A 353 0.61 2.37 -11.29
CA VAL A 353 1.18 1.06 -11.60
C VAL A 353 2.48 0.81 -10.82
N GLY A 354 3.36 1.81 -10.73
CA GLY A 354 4.59 1.73 -9.93
C GLY A 354 4.32 1.49 -8.45
N LEU A 355 3.36 2.20 -7.88
CA LEU A 355 2.93 2.02 -6.50
C LEU A 355 2.34 0.62 -6.26
N SER A 356 1.47 0.15 -7.16
CA SER A 356 0.92 -1.21 -7.10
C SER A 356 1.99 -2.28 -7.17
N VAL A 357 2.94 -2.16 -8.11
CA VAL A 357 4.06 -3.11 -8.22
C VAL A 357 4.95 -3.05 -6.98
N GLY A 358 5.20 -1.87 -6.43
CA GLY A 358 5.94 -1.73 -5.17
C GLY A 358 5.24 -2.45 -4.00
N ILE A 359 3.92 -2.29 -3.87
CA ILE A 359 3.11 -3.00 -2.87
C ILE A 359 3.13 -4.52 -3.13
N PHE A 360 3.08 -4.96 -4.39
CA PHE A 360 3.17 -6.39 -4.73
C PHE A 360 4.54 -6.98 -4.38
N CYS A 361 5.63 -6.27 -4.67
CA CYS A 361 6.95 -6.70 -4.20
C CYS A 361 7.00 -6.81 -2.67
N TYR A 362 6.44 -5.81 -1.96
CA TYR A 362 6.36 -5.81 -0.51
C TYR A 362 5.52 -7.00 0.04
N MET A 363 4.42 -7.34 -0.63
CA MET A 363 3.56 -8.50 -0.31
C MET A 363 4.29 -9.84 -0.33
N GLY A 364 5.35 -9.98 -1.13
CA GLY A 364 6.15 -11.21 -1.18
C GLY A 364 6.89 -11.50 0.14
N PHE A 365 7.04 -10.48 0.98
CA PHE A 365 7.83 -10.54 2.22
C PHE A 365 7.00 -10.21 3.46
N GLU A 366 5.76 -9.77 3.32
CA GLU A 366 4.94 -9.37 4.45
C GLU A 366 3.52 -9.90 4.29
N SER A 367 2.76 -9.93 5.40
CA SER A 367 1.38 -10.40 5.42
C SER A 367 0.42 -9.20 5.41
N LEU A 368 -0.23 -8.98 4.29
CA LEU A 368 -1.23 -7.93 4.09
C LEU A 368 -2.36 -8.47 3.21
N PHE A 369 -3.58 -8.11 3.58
CA PHE A 369 -4.79 -8.62 2.95
C PHE A 369 -5.66 -7.48 2.45
N LEU A 370 -6.24 -7.63 1.26
CA LEU A 370 -7.31 -6.77 0.80
C LEU A 370 -8.55 -7.05 1.65
N GLY A 371 -9.20 -6.00 2.16
CA GLY A 371 -10.38 -6.13 3.03
C GLY A 371 -10.10 -5.84 4.51
N GLY A 372 -8.83 -5.77 4.91
CA GLY A 372 -8.42 -5.28 6.23
C GLY A 372 -8.50 -3.76 6.37
N PHE A 373 -8.39 -3.27 7.61
CA PHE A 373 -8.44 -1.84 7.92
C PHE A 373 -7.06 -1.21 8.12
N SER A 374 -5.98 -2.00 8.10
CA SER A 374 -4.62 -1.47 8.20
C SER A 374 -4.28 -0.56 7.01
N ILE A 375 -3.26 0.28 7.19
CA ILE A 375 -2.77 1.16 6.12
C ILE A 375 -2.36 0.40 4.86
N SER A 376 -1.77 -0.79 5.01
CA SER A 376 -1.39 -1.64 3.88
C SER A 376 -2.59 -2.17 3.13
N SER A 377 -3.64 -2.60 3.83
CA SER A 377 -4.90 -3.04 3.24
C SER A 377 -5.64 -1.91 2.50
N ILE A 378 -5.72 -0.72 3.12
CA ILE A 378 -6.39 0.43 2.50
C ILE A 378 -5.65 0.90 1.26
N MET A 379 -4.31 1.02 1.34
CA MET A 379 -3.50 1.44 0.20
C MET A 379 -3.54 0.41 -0.92
N LEU A 380 -3.52 -0.90 -0.61
CA LEU A 380 -3.70 -1.96 -1.60
C LEU A 380 -5.04 -1.80 -2.32
N GLY A 381 -6.16 -1.73 -1.58
CA GLY A 381 -7.49 -1.57 -2.16
C GLY A 381 -7.62 -0.30 -3.00
N LEU A 382 -7.07 0.81 -2.51
CA LEU A 382 -7.03 2.06 -3.26
C LEU A 382 -6.24 1.93 -4.57
N CYS A 383 -5.08 1.30 -4.54
CA CYS A 383 -4.27 1.11 -5.74
C CYS A 383 -5.00 0.24 -6.76
N LEU A 384 -5.64 -0.85 -6.34
CA LEU A 384 -6.47 -1.67 -7.22
C LEU A 384 -7.63 -0.86 -7.82
N GLY A 385 -8.30 -0.04 -7.01
CA GLY A 385 -9.33 0.89 -7.47
C GLY A 385 -8.83 1.86 -8.54
N LEU A 386 -7.68 2.49 -8.31
CA LEU A 386 -7.05 3.41 -9.27
C LEU A 386 -6.60 2.69 -10.56
N LEU A 387 -6.15 1.43 -10.47
CA LEU A 387 -5.82 0.58 -11.61
C LEU A 387 -7.05 0.19 -12.44
N LEU A 388 -8.24 0.10 -11.84
CA LEU A 388 -9.49 -0.27 -12.53
C LEU A 388 -10.28 0.95 -13.04
N TYR A 389 -10.24 2.06 -12.31
CA TYR A 389 -10.98 3.28 -12.63
C TYR A 389 -10.56 3.87 -13.98
N SER A 390 -11.49 4.23 -14.88
CA SER A 390 -11.10 5.04 -16.05
C SER A 390 -11.89 6.35 -16.18
N PRO A 391 -11.21 7.50 -16.28
CA PRO A 391 -11.88 8.80 -16.41
C PRO A 391 -12.77 8.90 -17.65
N GLU A 392 -12.52 8.10 -18.70
CA GLU A 392 -13.20 8.21 -19.98
C GLU A 392 -14.67 7.77 -19.95
N ALA A 393 -15.08 6.96 -18.96
CA ALA A 393 -16.52 6.70 -18.76
C ALA A 393 -17.14 7.59 -17.68
N ASP A 394 -16.46 8.64 -17.24
CA ASP A 394 -17.13 9.68 -16.47
C ASP A 394 -18.03 10.48 -17.39
N GLY A 395 -19.31 10.54 -17.05
CA GLY A 395 -20.36 11.28 -17.76
C GLY A 395 -21.31 11.89 -16.75
N PRO A 396 -22.22 12.78 -17.18
CA PRO A 396 -23.17 13.41 -16.27
C PRO A 396 -24.04 12.35 -15.59
N VAL A 397 -24.25 12.48 -14.28
CA VAL A 397 -25.20 11.65 -13.53
C VAL A 397 -26.58 12.29 -13.69
N THR A 398 -27.40 11.72 -14.57
CA THR A 398 -28.76 12.22 -14.87
C THR A 398 -29.84 11.50 -14.07
N ASP A 399 -29.56 10.27 -13.64
CA ASP A 399 -30.46 9.43 -12.84
C ASP A 399 -29.70 8.37 -12.01
N ILE A 400 -30.41 7.60 -11.20
CA ILE A 400 -29.81 6.56 -10.35
C ILE A 400 -29.13 5.43 -11.12
N ARG A 401 -29.54 5.12 -12.36
CA ARG A 401 -28.90 4.10 -13.19
C ARG A 401 -27.58 4.62 -13.74
N SER A 402 -27.56 5.88 -14.17
CA SER A 402 -26.36 6.55 -14.67
C SER A 402 -25.27 6.67 -13.61
N LYS A 403 -25.64 6.66 -12.31
CA LYS A 403 -24.71 6.65 -11.17
C LYS A 403 -23.81 5.42 -11.13
N PHE A 404 -24.29 4.28 -11.61
CA PHE A 404 -23.57 3.02 -11.58
C PHE A 404 -23.20 2.61 -13.00
N THR A 405 -21.91 2.53 -13.29
CA THR A 405 -21.42 2.02 -14.58
C THR A 405 -20.76 0.69 -14.36
N ILE A 406 -21.28 -0.37 -15.00
CA ILE A 406 -20.65 -1.69 -15.01
C ILE A 406 -19.87 -1.82 -16.32
N ARG A 407 -18.60 -2.20 -16.22
CA ARG A 407 -17.69 -2.39 -17.37
C ARG A 407 -17.29 -3.85 -17.55
#